data_AF-A0A7S1ZER6-F1
#
_entry.id   AF-A0A7S1ZER6-F1
#
_cell.length_a   1.000
_cell.length_b   1.000
_cell.length_c   1.000
_cell.angle_alpha   90.00
_cell.angle_beta   90.00
_cell.angle_gamma   90.00
#
_symmetry.space_group_name_H-M   'P 1'
#
loop_
_entity.id
_entity.type
_entity.pdbx_description
1 polymer ?
#
loop_
_entity_poly.entity_id
_entity_poly.type
_entity_poly.pdbx_seq_one_letter_code
_entity_poly.pdbx_strand_id
1 'polypeptide(L)'
;DGDADVVGELLDELSAGIAATSEGAATPAPGAEDSPPSKSDMRLSVLARTYEQVDAVCSLVEDLRRDAGDGEGGDGDEGRIALDEIIVDFLEVEGMKEAVKRVRSSSASASGGLKVSVAAPRVVKPGEAGIWRTLLRLEPDGLLVRGAGLLHRMAKMGGEGAEVD
;
A
#
# COMPACT_ATOMS: atom_id res chain seq x y z
N ASP A 1 24.74 30.29 -3.77
CA ASP A 1 23.84 30.23 -4.93
C ASP A 1 24.09 29.00 -5.82
N GLY A 2 23.98 27.77 -5.29
CA GLY A 2 24.27 26.56 -6.09
C GLY A 2 23.43 25.32 -5.78
N ASP A 3 22.56 25.34 -4.78
CA ASP A 3 21.79 24.14 -4.36
C ASP A 3 20.39 24.04 -5.01
N ALA A 4 19.92 25.09 -5.70
CA ALA A 4 18.58 25.11 -6.29
C ALA A 4 18.49 24.38 -7.66
N ASP A 5 19.59 24.28 -8.40
CA ASP A 5 19.62 23.67 -9.75
C ASP A 5 19.61 22.14 -9.72
N VAL A 6 20.24 21.53 -8.72
CA VAL A 6 20.39 20.06 -8.65
C VAL A 6 19.04 19.37 -8.41
N VAL A 7 18.14 20.03 -7.66
CA VAL A 7 16.80 19.49 -7.42
C VAL A 7 15.93 19.60 -8.67
N GLY A 8 16.11 20.66 -9.46
CA GLY A 8 15.42 20.84 -10.74
C GLY A 8 15.80 19.76 -11.75
N GLU A 9 17.11 19.55 -11.94
CA GLU A 9 17.62 18.50 -12.83
C GLU A 9 17.16 17.09 -12.42
N LEU A 10 17.16 16.79 -11.11
CA LEU A 10 16.71 15.49 -10.61
C LEU A 10 15.21 15.25 -10.85
N LEU A 11 14.39 16.29 -10.73
CA LEU A 11 12.95 16.23 -11.00
C LEU A 11 12.66 16.10 -12.50
N ASP A 12 13.44 16.76 -13.34
CA ASP A 12 13.33 16.66 -14.80
C ASP A 12 13.75 15.27 -15.31
N GLU A 13 14.81 14.67 -14.74
CA GLU A 13 15.22 13.29 -15.06
C GLU A 13 14.17 12.26 -14.62
N LEU A 14 13.54 12.45 -13.46
CA LEU A 14 12.42 11.62 -12.99
C LEU A 14 11.19 11.73 -13.90
N SER A 15 10.88 12.95 -14.36
CA SER A 15 9.77 13.21 -15.28
C SER A 15 10.00 12.55 -16.65
N ALA A 16 11.23 12.66 -17.18
CA ALA A 16 11.62 12.05 -18.46
C ALA A 16 11.60 10.52 -18.42
N GLY A 17 12.00 9.90 -17.30
CA GLY A 17 11.96 8.45 -17.11
C GLY A 17 10.53 7.88 -17.08
N ILE A 18 9.57 8.65 -16.57
CA ILE A 18 8.14 8.27 -16.56
C ILE A 18 7.53 8.39 -17.97
N ALA A 19 7.91 9.42 -18.74
CA ALA A 19 7.39 9.61 -20.09
C ALA A 19 7.83 8.51 -21.08
N ALA A 20 9.05 8.00 -20.94
CA ALA A 20 9.64 7.02 -21.86
C ALA A 20 9.05 5.60 -21.78
N THR A 21 8.17 5.31 -20.81
CA THR A 21 7.51 3.99 -20.68
C THR A 21 6.06 3.97 -21.22
N SER A 22 5.61 5.04 -21.87
CA SER A 22 4.21 5.23 -22.26
C SER A 22 3.88 5.00 -23.75
N GLU A 23 4.75 4.35 -24.54
CA GLU A 23 4.38 3.92 -25.89
C GLU A 23 3.47 2.68 -25.84
N GLY A 24 2.18 2.94 -25.59
CA GLY A 24 1.12 1.95 -25.57
C GLY A 24 -0.21 2.37 -24.91
N ALA A 25 -0.32 3.61 -24.42
CA ALA A 25 -1.57 4.10 -23.84
C ALA A 25 -2.43 4.83 -24.89
N ALA A 26 -3.56 4.22 -25.24
CA ALA A 26 -4.58 4.84 -26.08
C ALA A 26 -4.98 6.21 -25.52
N THR A 27 -4.99 7.22 -26.40
CA THR A 27 -5.50 8.57 -26.11
C THR A 27 -6.93 8.46 -25.56
N PRO A 28 -7.22 8.89 -24.32
CA PRO A 28 -8.60 8.95 -23.86
C PRO A 28 -9.32 10.07 -24.61
N ALA A 29 -10.51 9.74 -25.14
CA ALA A 29 -11.34 10.69 -25.87
C ALA A 29 -11.70 11.91 -24.98
N PRO A 30 -11.76 13.13 -25.55
CA PRO A 30 -12.17 14.31 -24.80
C PRO A 30 -13.67 14.24 -24.54
N GLY A 31 -14.04 13.85 -23.31
CA GLY A 31 -15.44 13.75 -22.89
C GLY A 31 -15.74 12.91 -21.65
N ALA A 32 -14.74 12.44 -20.90
CA ALA A 32 -15.00 11.80 -19.60
C ALA A 32 -15.34 12.88 -18.56
N GLU A 33 -16.63 13.08 -18.34
CA GLU A 33 -17.16 13.94 -17.30
C GLU A 33 -16.60 13.52 -15.94
N ASP A 34 -15.95 14.47 -15.26
CA ASP A 34 -15.39 14.35 -13.92
C ASP A 34 -16.54 14.31 -12.91
N SER A 35 -17.21 13.16 -12.85
CA SER A 35 -18.26 12.92 -11.86
C SER A 35 -17.62 12.87 -10.47
N PRO A 36 -18.18 13.55 -9.46
CA PRO A 36 -17.64 13.48 -8.10
C PRO A 36 -17.65 12.03 -7.62
N PRO A 37 -16.60 11.57 -6.89
CA PRO A 37 -16.54 10.20 -6.39
C PRO A 37 -17.81 9.91 -5.58
N SER A 38 -18.48 8.81 -5.90
CA SER A 38 -19.65 8.39 -5.15
C SER A 38 -19.25 8.09 -3.70
N LYS A 39 -20.16 8.28 -2.74
CA LYS A 39 -19.87 8.04 -1.31
C LYS A 39 -19.40 6.58 -1.04
N SER A 40 -19.72 5.66 -1.95
CA SER A 40 -19.31 4.25 -1.98
C SER A 40 -17.89 3.99 -2.51
N ASP A 41 -17.16 5.00 -3.02
CA ASP A 41 -15.79 4.83 -3.54
C ASP A 41 -14.69 5.17 -2.51
N MET A 42 -15.07 5.55 -1.29
CA MET A 42 -14.08 5.87 -0.25
C MET A 42 -13.35 4.60 0.21
N ARG A 43 -12.05 4.55 -0.07
CA ARG A 43 -11.16 3.49 0.42
C ARG A 43 -10.68 3.78 1.83
N LEU A 44 -10.69 2.78 2.69
CA LEU A 44 -10.20 2.87 4.06
C LEU A 44 -8.97 2.00 4.27
N SER A 45 -7.84 2.65 4.57
CA SER A 45 -6.62 2.01 5.06
C SER A 45 -6.46 2.27 6.57
N VAL A 46 -6.09 1.25 7.35
CA VAL A 46 -5.84 1.37 8.79
C VAL A 46 -4.37 1.13 9.11
N LEU A 47 -3.77 2.01 9.92
CA LEU A 47 -2.40 1.85 10.40
C LEU A 47 -2.39 1.13 11.75
N ALA A 48 -1.63 0.05 11.84
CA ALA A 48 -1.44 -0.75 13.05
C ALA A 48 0.02 -0.73 13.48
N ARG A 49 0.27 -0.41 14.75
CA ARG A 49 1.62 -0.32 15.37
C ARG A 49 1.98 -1.49 16.26
N THR A 50 1.04 -2.41 16.52
CA THR A 50 1.29 -3.65 17.25
C THR A 50 0.55 -4.83 16.61
N TYR A 51 0.96 -6.05 16.95
CA TYR A 51 0.31 -7.26 16.46
C TYR A 51 -1.14 -7.36 16.95
N GLU A 52 -1.41 -6.99 18.20
CA GLU A 52 -2.75 -7.00 18.79
C GLU A 52 -3.71 -6.09 18.00
N GLN A 53 -3.21 -4.96 17.47
CA GLN A 53 -4.00 -4.08 16.61
C GLN A 53 -4.30 -4.73 15.26
N VAL A 54 -3.33 -5.42 14.66
CA VAL A 54 -3.54 -6.17 13.41
C VAL A 54 -4.59 -7.26 13.62
N ASP A 55 -4.45 -8.04 14.69
CA ASP A 55 -5.36 -9.13 15.02
C ASP A 55 -6.79 -8.63 15.30
N ALA A 56 -6.92 -7.53 16.03
CA ALA A 56 -8.22 -6.90 16.30
C ALA A 56 -8.91 -6.41 15.02
N VAL A 57 -8.17 -5.77 14.11
CA VAL A 57 -8.74 -5.32 12.82
C VAL A 57 -9.12 -6.50 11.94
N CYS A 58 -8.29 -7.54 11.88
CA CYS A 58 -8.60 -8.76 11.14
C CYS A 58 -9.86 -9.46 11.66
N SER A 59 -10.00 -9.57 12.98
CA SER A 59 -11.19 -10.15 13.63
C SER A 59 -12.45 -9.33 13.33
N LEU A 60 -12.35 -8.00 13.38
CA LEU A 60 -13.45 -7.11 13.00
C LEU A 60 -13.89 -7.33 11.55
N VAL A 61 -12.94 -7.43 10.61
CA VAL A 61 -13.25 -7.68 9.19
C VAL A 61 -13.93 -9.03 8.99
N GLU A 62 -13.47 -10.07 9.70
CA GLU A 62 -14.09 -11.39 9.68
C GLU A 62 -15.53 -11.35 10.21
N ASP A 63 -15.78 -10.63 11.30
CA ASP A 63 -17.12 -10.46 11.87
C ASP A 63 -18.04 -9.68 10.92
N LEU A 64 -17.57 -8.56 10.36
CA LEU A 64 -18.33 -7.78 9.37
C LEU A 64 -18.68 -8.59 8.12
N ARG A 65 -17.82 -9.52 7.71
CA ARG A 65 -18.06 -10.43 6.58
C ARG A 65 -19.03 -11.55 6.93
N ARG A 66 -19.01 -12.07 8.17
CA ARG A 66 -20.00 -13.04 8.66
C ARG A 66 -21.39 -12.42 8.66
N ASP A 67 -21.54 -11.19 9.16
CA ASP A 67 -22.81 -10.46 9.19
C ASP A 67 -23.31 -10.05 7.79
N ALA A 68 -22.47 -10.15 6.76
CA ALA A 68 -22.83 -9.86 5.38
C ALA A 68 -23.37 -11.08 4.61
N GLY A 69 -23.17 -12.30 5.10
CA GLY A 69 -23.70 -13.52 4.49
C GLY A 69 -24.95 -14.00 5.23
N ASP A 70 -26.12 -13.84 4.57
CA ASP A 70 -27.39 -14.60 4.71
C ASP A 70 -28.61 -13.79 4.16
N GLY A 71 -28.44 -12.50 3.83
CA GLY A 71 -29.53 -11.65 3.33
C GLY A 71 -29.71 -11.67 1.81
N GLU A 72 -30.66 -12.46 1.30
CA GLU A 72 -31.27 -12.22 -0.02
C GLU A 72 -31.90 -10.82 -0.04
N GLY A 73 -31.46 -9.96 -0.97
CA GLY A 73 -32.24 -8.81 -1.46
C GLY A 73 -32.59 -7.73 -0.43
N GLY A 74 -31.62 -6.86 -0.11
CA GLY A 74 -31.90 -5.59 0.53
C GLY A 74 -31.11 -4.47 -0.15
N ASP A 75 -31.82 -3.53 -0.76
CA ASP A 75 -31.33 -2.30 -1.40
C ASP A 75 -30.78 -1.29 -0.37
N GLY A 76 -30.00 -1.79 0.60
CA GLY A 76 -29.59 -1.09 1.81
C GLY A 76 -28.09 -1.16 2.08
N ASP A 77 -27.28 -1.13 1.03
CA ASP A 77 -25.80 -1.05 1.08
C ASP A 77 -25.28 0.33 1.53
N GLU A 78 -26.13 1.16 2.13
CA GLU A 78 -25.75 2.48 2.61
C GLU A 78 -25.07 2.39 3.99
N GLY A 79 -23.74 2.28 3.99
CA GLY A 79 -22.93 2.62 5.16
C GLY A 79 -22.03 1.52 5.73
N ARG A 80 -21.87 0.39 5.03
CA ARG A 80 -20.82 -0.57 5.41
C ARG A 80 -19.46 -0.01 4.98
N ILE A 81 -18.62 0.30 5.98
CA ILE A 81 -17.22 0.68 5.76
C ILE A 81 -16.49 -0.54 5.21
N ALA A 82 -16.08 -0.49 3.94
CA ALA A 82 -15.15 -1.46 3.37
C ALA A 82 -13.73 -1.11 3.83
N LEU A 83 -13.07 -2.04 4.53
CA LEU A 83 -11.65 -1.93 4.86
C LEU A 83 -10.83 -2.51 3.70
N ASP A 84 -10.00 -1.70 3.07
CA ASP A 84 -9.20 -2.09 1.90
C ASP A 84 -7.80 -2.57 2.27
N GLU A 85 -7.19 -1.99 3.30
CA GLU A 85 -5.77 -2.17 3.59
C GLU A 85 -5.44 -2.03 5.09
N ILE A 86 -4.49 -2.87 5.55
CA ILE A 86 -3.79 -2.66 6.81
C ILE A 86 -2.34 -2.27 6.52
N ILE A 87 -1.89 -1.14 7.08
CA ILE A 87 -0.50 -0.69 7.06
C ILE A 87 0.15 -1.09 8.39
N VAL A 88 1.09 -2.02 8.33
CA VAL A 88 1.89 -2.49 9.48
C VAL A 88 3.06 -1.54 9.72
N ASP A 89 2.99 -0.75 10.79
CA ASP A 89 3.98 0.26 11.19
C ASP A 89 4.53 -0.05 12.58
N PHE A 90 5.15 -1.23 12.73
CA PHE A 90 5.78 -1.64 13.98
C PHE A 90 7.11 -0.91 14.16
N LEU A 91 7.50 -0.71 15.42
CA LEU A 91 8.79 -0.09 15.74
C LEU A 91 9.97 -0.97 15.30
N GLU A 92 9.82 -2.28 15.45
CA GLU A 92 10.82 -3.29 15.12
C GLU A 92 10.26 -4.25 14.07
N VAL A 93 11.14 -4.91 13.32
CA VAL A 93 10.73 -5.89 12.29
C VAL A 93 10.18 -7.19 12.91
N GLU A 94 10.51 -7.44 14.17
CA GLU A 94 9.99 -8.58 14.91
C GLU A 94 8.45 -8.54 14.94
N GLY A 95 7.82 -9.69 14.66
CA GLY A 95 6.37 -9.82 14.59
C GLY A 95 5.73 -9.34 13.28
N MET A 96 6.41 -8.57 12.43
CA MET A 96 5.83 -8.10 11.15
C MET A 96 5.50 -9.27 10.21
N LYS A 97 6.31 -10.34 10.21
CA LYS A 97 6.03 -11.55 9.42
C LYS A 97 4.71 -12.21 9.83
N GLU A 98 4.46 -12.32 11.13
CA GLU A 98 3.22 -12.92 11.64
C GLU A 98 2.03 -12.00 11.40
N ALA A 99 2.22 -10.67 11.50
CA ALA A 99 1.21 -9.70 11.11
C ALA A 99 0.80 -9.83 9.65
N VAL A 100 1.76 -9.90 8.71
CA VAL A 100 1.48 -10.08 7.27
C VAL A 100 0.70 -11.37 7.01
N LYS A 101 1.13 -12.48 7.61
CA LYS A 101 0.40 -13.77 7.51
C LYS A 101 -1.02 -13.66 8.05
N ARG A 102 -1.21 -12.98 9.19
CA ARG A 102 -2.52 -12.80 9.83
C ARG A 102 -3.49 -12.07 8.89
N VAL A 103 -3.04 -10.98 8.27
CA VAL A 103 -3.85 -10.22 7.29
C VAL A 103 -4.18 -11.08 6.06
N ARG A 104 -3.19 -11.80 5.51
CA ARG A 104 -3.43 -12.70 4.36
C ARG A 104 -4.40 -13.84 4.68
N SER A 105 -4.41 -14.32 5.92
CA SER A 105 -5.33 -15.37 6.36
C SER A 105 -6.78 -14.86 6.41
N SER A 106 -6.99 -13.59 6.75
CA SER A 106 -8.31 -12.93 6.73
C SER A 106 -8.79 -12.58 5.32
N SER A 107 -7.89 -12.47 4.34
CA SER A 107 -8.21 -11.99 2.99
C SER A 107 -8.64 -13.09 2.01
N ALA A 108 -8.56 -14.36 2.37
CA ALA A 108 -8.78 -15.52 1.50
C ALA A 108 -10.22 -15.76 0.99
N SER A 109 -11.15 -14.80 1.14
CA SER A 109 -12.53 -14.91 0.64
C SER A 109 -12.71 -14.18 -0.71
N ALA A 110 -13.47 -14.79 -1.62
CA ALA A 110 -13.29 -14.77 -3.07
C ALA A 110 -13.56 -13.46 -3.85
N SER A 111 -13.79 -12.31 -3.22
CA SER A 111 -14.03 -11.06 -3.97
C SER A 111 -13.64 -9.85 -3.12
N GLY A 112 -12.38 -9.43 -3.20
CA GLY A 112 -11.85 -8.26 -2.48
C GLY A 112 -11.05 -8.64 -1.25
N GLY A 113 -9.83 -9.12 -1.44
CA GLY A 113 -8.91 -9.44 -0.35
C GLY A 113 -8.41 -8.17 0.34
N LEU A 114 -8.38 -8.20 1.68
CA LEU A 114 -7.72 -7.17 2.50
C LEU A 114 -6.23 -7.11 2.14
N LYS A 115 -5.74 -5.92 1.75
CA LYS A 115 -4.34 -5.70 1.42
C LYS A 115 -3.49 -5.50 2.68
N VAL A 116 -2.22 -5.82 2.58
CA VAL A 116 -1.23 -5.54 3.61
C VAL A 116 -0.05 -4.76 3.05
N SER A 117 0.19 -3.57 3.59
CA SER A 117 1.41 -2.81 3.35
C SER A 117 2.26 -2.78 4.62
N VAL A 118 3.58 -2.71 4.47
CA VAL A 118 4.50 -2.50 5.60
C VAL A 118 5.12 -1.12 5.50
N ALA A 119 5.28 -0.45 6.64
CA ALA A 119 5.94 0.85 6.69
C ALA A 119 7.45 0.68 6.84
N ALA A 120 8.19 1.39 5.99
CA ALA A 120 9.62 1.51 6.19
C ALA A 120 9.94 2.37 7.43
N PRO A 121 10.98 2.04 8.22
CA PRO A 121 11.42 2.86 9.34
C PRO A 121 11.68 4.31 8.94
N ARG A 122 11.37 5.25 9.82
CA ARG A 122 11.60 6.68 9.61
C ARG A 122 13.08 7.07 9.69
N VAL A 123 13.84 6.36 10.52
CA VAL A 123 15.26 6.58 10.73
C VAL A 123 15.96 5.27 10.47
N VAL A 124 16.89 5.28 9.51
CA VAL A 124 17.75 4.14 9.20
C VAL A 124 19.11 4.45 9.82
N LYS A 125 19.53 3.67 10.82
CA LYS A 125 20.85 3.88 11.43
C LYS A 125 21.96 3.40 10.50
N PRO A 126 23.20 3.90 10.67
CA PRO A 126 24.36 3.32 9.98
C PRO A 126 24.41 1.80 10.19
N GLY A 127 24.51 1.04 9.10
CA GLY A 127 24.46 -0.44 9.13
C GLY A 127 23.07 -1.06 8.92
N GLU A 128 21.98 -0.30 9.09
CA GLU A 128 20.60 -0.76 8.88
C GLU A 128 20.09 -0.48 7.45
N ALA A 129 20.96 0.00 6.54
CA ALA A 129 20.60 0.39 5.18
C ALA A 129 20.02 -0.75 4.32
N GLY A 130 20.09 -2.00 4.77
CA GLY A 130 19.48 -3.17 4.12
C GLY A 130 18.08 -3.53 4.63
N ILE A 131 17.54 -2.83 5.63
CA ILE A 131 16.26 -3.18 6.29
C ILE A 131 15.08 -3.31 5.33
N TRP A 132 15.05 -2.49 4.27
CA TRP A 132 14.02 -2.55 3.25
C TRP A 132 14.02 -3.88 2.48
N ARG A 133 15.15 -4.58 2.31
CA ARG A 133 15.17 -5.92 1.72
C ARG A 133 14.42 -6.92 2.60
N THR A 134 14.62 -6.82 3.91
CA THR A 134 13.89 -7.64 4.89
C THR A 134 12.39 -7.38 4.79
N LEU A 135 11.98 -6.11 4.66
CA LEU A 135 10.57 -5.74 4.49
C LEU A 135 9.96 -6.28 3.19
N LEU A 136 10.69 -6.19 2.07
CA LEU A 136 10.25 -6.75 0.78
C LEU A 136 10.11 -8.27 0.82
N ARG A 137 11.00 -8.97 1.53
CA ARG A 137 10.91 -10.44 1.74
C ARG A 137 9.75 -10.88 2.62
N LEU A 138 9.04 -9.95 3.26
CA LEU A 138 7.77 -10.26 3.90
C LEU A 138 6.64 -10.43 2.87
N GLU A 139 6.91 -10.12 1.59
CA GLU A 139 5.95 -10.17 0.48
C GLU A 139 4.67 -9.37 0.77
N PRO A 140 4.78 -8.09 1.19
CA PRO A 140 3.61 -7.24 1.34
C PRO A 140 3.03 -6.85 -0.03
N ASP A 141 1.76 -6.45 -0.06
CA ASP A 141 1.15 -5.88 -1.27
C ASP A 141 1.66 -4.45 -1.55
N GLY A 142 2.29 -3.81 -0.57
CA GLY A 142 2.89 -2.48 -0.70
C GLY A 142 3.94 -2.16 0.36
N LEU A 143 4.80 -1.19 0.06
CA LEU A 143 5.78 -0.62 0.97
C LEU A 143 5.49 0.87 1.16
N LEU A 144 5.09 1.27 2.37
CA LEU A 144 4.95 2.68 2.71
C LEU A 144 6.33 3.29 2.92
N VAL A 145 6.80 4.00 1.89
CA VAL A 145 8.07 4.73 1.91
C VAL A 145 7.85 6.11 2.54
N ARG A 146 8.68 6.44 3.55
CA ARG A 146 8.51 7.67 4.35
C ARG A 146 9.61 8.71 4.12
N GLY A 147 10.62 8.42 3.29
CA GLY A 147 11.76 9.31 3.05
C GLY A 147 12.23 9.27 1.59
N ALA A 148 12.62 10.43 1.07
CA ALA A 148 13.01 10.61 -0.33
C ALA A 148 14.18 9.71 -0.77
N GLY A 149 15.16 9.47 0.11
CA GLY A 149 16.30 8.61 -0.22
C GLY A 149 15.91 7.14 -0.47
N LEU A 150 14.96 6.61 0.30
CA LEU A 150 14.44 5.28 0.05
C LEU A 150 13.54 5.26 -1.19
N LEU A 151 12.73 6.31 -1.40
CA LEU A 151 11.88 6.43 -2.59
C LEU A 151 12.72 6.43 -3.88
N HIS A 152 13.75 7.27 -3.94
CA HIS A 152 14.68 7.33 -5.06
C HIS A 152 15.36 5.98 -5.31
N ARG A 153 15.76 5.27 -4.24
CA ARG A 153 16.32 3.91 -4.36
C ARG A 153 15.31 2.93 -4.96
N MET A 154 14.07 2.92 -4.48
CA MET A 154 13.01 2.04 -5.01
C MET A 154 12.75 2.34 -6.49
N ALA A 155 12.63 3.62 -6.86
CA ALA A 155 12.44 4.05 -8.24
C ALA A 155 13.59 3.60 -9.15
N LYS A 156 14.83 3.67 -8.67
CA LYS A 156 16.01 3.24 -9.43
C LYS A 156 16.14 1.72 -9.59
N MET A 157 15.71 0.95 -8.59
CA MET A 157 15.75 -0.51 -8.67
C MET A 157 14.70 -1.04 -9.66
N GLY A 158 13.49 -0.45 -9.68
CA GLY A 158 12.41 -0.91 -10.56
C GLY A 158 12.04 -2.39 -10.35
N GLY A 159 11.26 -2.95 -11.28
CA GLY A 159 10.90 -4.38 -11.32
C GLY A 159 9.63 -4.76 -10.57
N GLU A 160 9.15 -5.99 -10.82
CA GLU A 160 8.10 -6.63 -10.03
C GLU A 160 8.70 -6.98 -8.66
N GLY A 161 8.45 -6.12 -7.66
CA GLY A 161 9.13 -6.19 -6.37
C GLY A 161 9.04 -7.57 -5.71
N ALA A 162 10.20 -8.22 -5.53
CA ALA A 162 10.52 -9.34 -4.61
C ALA A 162 11.84 -10.02 -5.00
N GLU A 163 12.37 -9.77 -6.20
CA GLU A 163 13.71 -10.24 -6.62
C GLU A 163 14.81 -9.36 -6.00
N VAL A 164 14.99 -9.49 -4.69
CA VAL A 164 16.04 -8.80 -3.93
C VAL A 164 17.04 -9.84 -3.44
N ASP A 165 18.17 -9.95 -4.16
CA ASP A 165 19.37 -10.71 -3.74
C ASP A 165 19.77 -10.38 -2.29
#